data_AF-A0A7G5ZJV9-F1
#
_entry.id   AF-A0A7G5ZJV9-F1
#
_cell.length_a   1.000
_cell.length_b   1.000
_cell.length_c   1.000
_cell.angle_alpha   90.00
_cell.angle_beta   90.00
_cell.angle_gamma   90.00
#
_symmetry.space_group_name_H-M   'P 1'
#
loop_
_entity.id
_entity.type
_entity.pdbx_description
1 polymer ?
#
loop_
_entity_poly.entity_id
_entity_poly.type
_entity_poly.pdbx_seq_one_letter_code
_entity_poly.pdbx_strand_id
1 'polypeptide(L)'
;MRRLLYILALLPALLFGGCASTLSADEAATVAGKTYVVTGASSGFGRGVALRLGAMHANVVLAARRTEVLNEVAGQVTAAGGTALVVTVDVARPEDLRRLAEETVRRFGRIDVWINNAGVGAIGEFDKIPMEDHARVVDVNLKGVIYGSHVALRQFRQQGHGVLMNIGSVESEVPQAYHASYSSTKAAVLALGRALREELRLAGQDRIAVTTVLPGRPIRPFSNTLPTTAATRRACH
;
A
#
# COMPACT_ATOMS: atom_id res chain seq x y z
N MET A 1 -31.34 57.65 12.86
CA MET A 1 -30.85 56.69 13.89
C MET A 1 -31.75 55.47 13.80
N ARG A 2 -31.36 54.28 13.34
CA ARG A 2 -30.21 53.46 13.73
C ARG A 2 -29.80 52.59 12.54
N ARG A 3 -28.65 52.92 11.95
CA ARG A 3 -27.81 52.01 11.18
C ARG A 3 -27.20 51.02 12.17
N LEU A 4 -27.85 49.88 12.45
CA LEU A 4 -27.23 48.83 13.28
C LEU A 4 -28.01 47.50 13.22
N LEU A 5 -28.12 46.86 12.06
CA LEU A 5 -28.69 45.50 11.96
C LEU A 5 -28.15 44.66 10.77
N TYR A 6 -27.00 45.05 10.20
CA TYR A 6 -26.38 44.38 9.04
C TYR A 6 -25.03 43.69 9.37
N ILE A 7 -24.87 43.16 10.59
CA ILE A 7 -23.67 42.38 10.98
C ILE A 7 -24.09 41.11 11.72
N LEU A 8 -25.01 40.33 11.15
CA LEU A 8 -25.27 38.97 11.64
C LEU A 8 -25.61 38.00 10.50
N ALA A 9 -24.96 38.18 9.36
CA ALA A 9 -25.07 37.29 8.20
C ALA A 9 -23.67 37.10 7.59
N LEU A 10 -22.75 36.46 8.31
CA LEU A 10 -21.49 35.92 7.79
C LEU A 10 -20.89 34.93 8.80
N LEU A 11 -20.85 33.65 8.38
CA LEU A 11 -20.15 32.49 8.95
C LEU A 11 -20.70 31.85 10.25
N PRO A 12 -20.73 30.49 10.35
CA PRO A 12 -19.96 29.52 9.57
C PRO A 12 -20.81 28.38 8.95
N ALA A 13 -20.88 28.32 7.62
CA ALA A 13 -21.12 27.08 6.88
C ALA A 13 -19.82 26.22 6.84
N LEU A 14 -19.26 25.93 8.00
CA LEU A 14 -17.95 25.26 8.14
C LEU A 14 -17.98 24.04 9.08
N LEU A 15 -19.15 23.44 9.34
CA LEU A 15 -19.25 22.29 10.27
C LEU A 15 -19.87 21.01 9.68
N PHE A 16 -20.13 20.93 8.37
CA PHE A 16 -20.59 19.68 7.74
C PHE A 16 -19.88 19.33 6.43
N GLY A 17 -18.65 19.83 6.25
CA GLY A 17 -17.76 19.38 5.19
C GLY A 17 -17.18 18.01 5.50
N GLY A 18 -18.00 16.96 5.39
CA GLY A 18 -17.46 15.62 5.20
C GLY A 18 -16.60 15.62 3.95
N CYS A 19 -15.30 15.35 4.09
CA CYS A 19 -14.41 15.12 2.95
C CYS A 19 -14.79 13.80 2.26
N ALA A 20 -15.96 13.76 1.62
CA ALA A 20 -16.13 12.95 0.44
C ALA A 20 -15.39 13.71 -0.66
N SER A 21 -14.11 13.40 -0.85
CA SER A 21 -13.38 13.85 -2.02
C SER A 21 -14.02 13.21 -3.25
N THR A 22 -14.98 13.92 -3.84
CA THR A 22 -15.38 13.73 -5.22
C THR A 22 -14.10 13.85 -6.04
N LEU A 23 -13.68 12.74 -6.67
CA LEU A 23 -12.52 12.76 -7.56
C LEU A 23 -12.75 13.83 -8.62
N SER A 24 -11.72 14.59 -8.95
CA SER A 24 -11.78 15.37 -10.18
C SER A 24 -11.71 14.39 -11.36
N ALA A 25 -12.44 14.68 -12.44
CA ALA A 25 -12.40 13.86 -13.64
C ALA A 25 -10.97 13.75 -14.22
N ASP A 26 -10.14 14.77 -13.99
CA ASP A 26 -8.72 14.83 -14.36
C ASP A 26 -7.89 13.76 -13.66
N GLU A 27 -8.08 13.54 -12.36
CA GLU A 27 -7.33 12.51 -11.62
C GLU A 27 -7.63 11.11 -12.15
N ALA A 28 -8.90 10.81 -12.44
CA ALA A 28 -9.30 9.52 -13.01
C ALA A 28 -8.71 9.29 -14.41
N ALA A 29 -8.65 10.34 -15.24
CA ALA A 29 -8.06 10.26 -16.58
C ALA A 29 -6.56 9.91 -16.55
N THR A 30 -5.82 10.33 -15.52
CA THR A 30 -4.39 9.98 -15.37
C THR A 30 -4.15 8.53 -14.94
N VAL A 31 -5.17 7.83 -14.44
CA VAL A 31 -5.08 6.47 -13.90
C VAL A 31 -5.63 5.43 -14.89
N ALA A 32 -6.66 5.80 -15.65
CA ALA A 32 -7.33 4.91 -16.58
C ALA A 32 -6.34 4.24 -17.56
N GLY A 33 -6.48 2.92 -17.74
CA GLY A 33 -5.64 2.13 -18.65
C GLY A 33 -4.18 1.92 -18.21
N LYS A 34 -3.74 2.48 -17.07
CA LYS A 34 -2.44 2.16 -16.47
C LYS A 34 -2.49 0.87 -15.66
N THR A 35 -1.36 0.19 -15.57
CA THR A 35 -1.22 -1.11 -14.91
C THR A 35 -0.58 -0.96 -13.54
N TYR A 36 -1.35 -1.31 -12.51
CA TYR A 36 -0.96 -1.23 -11.10
C TYR A 36 -0.82 -2.63 -10.52
N VAL A 37 0.37 -2.97 -10.03
CA VAL A 37 0.59 -4.18 -9.26
C VAL A 37 0.43 -3.87 -7.77
N VAL A 38 -0.49 -4.54 -7.09
CA VAL A 38 -0.79 -4.34 -5.66
C VAL A 38 -0.53 -5.62 -4.89
N THR A 39 0.57 -5.64 -4.12
CA THR A 39 0.84 -6.74 -3.19
C THR A 39 0.01 -6.59 -1.92
N GLY A 40 -0.43 -7.69 -1.31
CA GLY A 40 -1.31 -7.65 -0.14
C GLY A 40 -2.72 -7.13 -0.45
N ALA A 41 -3.20 -7.31 -1.69
CA ALA A 41 -4.50 -6.78 -2.15
C ALA A 41 -5.74 -7.46 -1.51
N SER A 42 -5.56 -8.55 -0.76
CA SER A 42 -6.69 -9.31 -0.18
C SER A 42 -7.43 -8.62 0.97
N SER A 43 -6.86 -7.57 1.57
CA SER A 43 -7.46 -6.93 2.76
C SER A 43 -6.94 -5.51 3.01
N GLY A 44 -7.60 -4.82 3.95
CA GLY A 44 -7.11 -3.56 4.52
C GLY A 44 -6.87 -2.48 3.48
N PHE A 45 -5.74 -1.78 3.61
CA PHE A 45 -5.34 -0.70 2.71
C PHE A 45 -5.19 -1.17 1.26
N GLY A 46 -4.54 -2.31 1.03
CA GLY A 46 -4.35 -2.87 -0.31
C GLY A 46 -5.65 -3.15 -1.06
N ARG A 47 -6.65 -3.74 -0.38
CA ARG A 47 -8.00 -3.92 -0.97
C ARG A 47 -8.64 -2.59 -1.32
N GLY A 48 -8.57 -1.60 -0.43
CA GLY A 48 -9.11 -0.26 -0.68
C GLY A 48 -8.48 0.42 -1.89
N VAL A 49 -7.14 0.35 -2.01
CA VAL A 49 -6.40 0.86 -3.17
C VAL A 49 -6.85 0.16 -4.45
N ALA A 50 -6.92 -1.18 -4.45
CA ALA A 50 -7.34 -1.95 -5.61
C ALA A 50 -8.75 -1.56 -6.10
N LEU A 51 -9.72 -1.46 -5.19
CA LEU A 51 -11.09 -1.07 -5.53
C LEU A 51 -11.15 0.35 -6.08
N ARG A 52 -10.39 1.27 -5.49
CA ARG A 52 -10.34 2.66 -5.95
C ARG A 52 -9.72 2.77 -7.35
N LEU A 53 -8.65 2.03 -7.62
CA LEU A 53 -8.04 1.95 -8.95
C LEU A 53 -9.02 1.35 -9.98
N GLY A 54 -9.78 0.32 -9.59
CA GLY A 54 -10.83 -0.26 -10.43
C GLY A 54 -11.90 0.77 -10.84
N ALA A 55 -12.38 1.55 -9.88
CA ALA A 55 -13.33 2.65 -10.12
C ALA A 55 -12.75 3.79 -10.99
N MET A 56 -11.43 3.83 -11.18
CA MET A 56 -10.74 4.75 -12.08
C MET A 56 -10.34 4.07 -13.41
N HIS A 57 -10.94 2.94 -13.74
CA HIS A 57 -10.73 2.19 -14.98
C HIS A 57 -9.27 1.75 -15.22
N ALA A 58 -8.52 1.46 -14.14
CA ALA A 58 -7.16 0.94 -14.23
C ALA A 58 -7.13 -0.57 -14.55
N ASN A 59 -5.96 -1.04 -15.00
CA ASN A 59 -5.60 -2.45 -14.95
C ASN A 59 -4.98 -2.73 -13.57
N VAL A 60 -5.60 -3.60 -12.78
CA VAL A 60 -5.21 -3.89 -11.39
C VAL A 60 -4.76 -5.34 -11.27
N VAL A 61 -3.50 -5.55 -10.95
CA VAL A 61 -2.95 -6.87 -10.61
C VAL A 61 -3.01 -7.04 -9.10
N LEU A 62 -3.78 -8.04 -8.68
CA LEU A 62 -4.09 -8.36 -7.30
C LEU A 62 -3.20 -9.52 -6.86
N ALA A 63 -2.22 -9.23 -5.99
CA ALA A 63 -1.24 -10.21 -5.53
C ALA A 63 -1.34 -10.46 -4.02
N ALA A 64 -1.63 -11.70 -3.62
CA ALA A 64 -1.61 -12.18 -2.23
C ALA A 64 -1.67 -13.71 -2.19
N ARG A 65 -1.61 -14.28 -0.98
CA ARG A 65 -1.63 -15.74 -0.77
C ARG A 65 -3.02 -16.39 -0.88
N ARG A 66 -4.10 -15.66 -0.60
CA ARG A 66 -5.48 -16.20 -0.54
C ARG A 66 -6.22 -15.95 -1.84
N THR A 67 -6.17 -16.91 -2.76
CA THR A 67 -6.71 -16.77 -4.13
C THR A 67 -8.21 -16.49 -4.15
N GLU A 68 -8.98 -17.13 -3.28
CA GLU A 68 -10.44 -17.00 -3.22
C GLU A 68 -10.85 -15.57 -2.86
N VAL A 69 -10.15 -14.97 -1.89
CA VAL A 69 -10.37 -13.56 -1.49
C VAL A 69 -9.96 -12.61 -2.61
N LEU A 70 -8.87 -12.91 -3.33
CA LEU A 70 -8.46 -12.09 -4.48
C LEU A 70 -9.49 -12.15 -5.61
N ASN A 71 -10.09 -13.30 -5.86
CA ASN A 71 -11.15 -13.44 -6.87
C ASN A 71 -12.38 -12.60 -6.51
N GLU A 72 -12.76 -12.52 -5.23
CA GLU A 72 -13.83 -11.62 -4.78
C GLU A 72 -13.48 -10.15 -5.07
N VAL A 73 -12.26 -9.72 -4.72
CA VAL A 73 -11.81 -8.34 -4.99
C VAL A 73 -11.72 -8.08 -6.49
N ALA A 74 -11.28 -9.05 -7.29
CA ALA A 74 -11.23 -8.95 -8.74
C ALA A 74 -12.61 -8.71 -9.33
N GLY A 75 -13.63 -9.46 -8.87
CA GLY A 75 -15.02 -9.24 -9.28
C GLY A 75 -15.49 -7.81 -8.96
N GLN A 76 -15.13 -7.27 -7.80
CA GLN A 76 -15.46 -5.89 -7.42
C GLN A 76 -14.72 -4.85 -8.27
N VAL A 77 -13.44 -5.07 -8.58
CA VAL A 77 -12.65 -4.20 -9.48
C VAL A 77 -13.27 -4.17 -10.88
N THR A 78 -13.66 -5.33 -11.41
CA THR A 78 -14.29 -5.44 -12.72
C THR A 78 -15.69 -4.84 -12.74
N ALA A 79 -16.49 -5.05 -11.69
CA ALA A 79 -17.81 -4.42 -11.56
C ALA A 79 -17.72 -2.88 -11.47
N ALA A 80 -16.62 -2.34 -10.95
CA ALA A 80 -16.35 -0.90 -10.91
C ALA A 80 -15.81 -0.32 -12.24
N GLY A 81 -15.63 -1.15 -13.27
CA GLY A 81 -15.20 -0.73 -14.61
C GLY A 81 -13.69 -0.83 -14.88
N GLY A 82 -12.91 -1.40 -13.96
CA GLY A 82 -11.49 -1.71 -14.17
C GLY A 82 -11.26 -3.11 -14.76
N THR A 83 -10.00 -3.44 -15.04
CA THR A 83 -9.59 -4.80 -15.41
C THR A 83 -8.79 -5.42 -14.28
N ALA A 84 -9.06 -6.67 -13.90
CA ALA A 84 -8.34 -7.36 -12.83
C ALA A 84 -7.52 -8.54 -13.36
N LEU A 85 -6.33 -8.75 -12.77
CA LEU A 85 -5.56 -10.00 -12.88
C LEU A 85 -5.25 -10.49 -11.47
N VAL A 86 -5.59 -11.74 -11.17
CA VAL A 86 -5.27 -12.37 -9.88
C VAL A 86 -4.00 -13.19 -10.03
N VAL A 87 -3.03 -12.98 -9.14
CA VAL A 87 -1.81 -13.79 -9.08
C VAL A 87 -1.54 -14.20 -7.64
N THR A 88 -1.49 -15.51 -7.38
CA THR A 88 -1.18 -16.05 -6.06
C THR A 88 0.31 -15.92 -5.78
N VAL A 89 0.65 -15.18 -4.73
CA VAL A 89 2.04 -14.80 -4.40
C VAL A 89 2.27 -14.82 -2.90
N ASP A 90 3.35 -15.45 -2.48
CA ASP A 90 4.01 -15.16 -1.20
C ASP A 90 5.15 -14.16 -1.42
N VAL A 91 5.01 -12.95 -0.88
CA VAL A 91 6.04 -11.90 -1.06
C VAL A 91 7.36 -12.24 -0.36
N ALA A 92 7.38 -13.20 0.57
CA ALA A 92 8.63 -13.67 1.17
C ALA A 92 9.45 -14.56 0.22
N ARG A 93 8.92 -14.94 -0.96
CA ARG A 93 9.57 -15.82 -1.94
C ARG A 93 9.95 -15.04 -3.21
N PRO A 94 11.25 -14.82 -3.50
CA PRO A 94 11.66 -13.99 -4.63
C PRO A 94 11.18 -14.52 -5.99
N GLU A 95 11.03 -15.83 -6.15
CA GLU A 95 10.54 -16.47 -7.37
C GLU A 95 9.08 -16.12 -7.66
N ASP A 96 8.25 -15.92 -6.62
CA ASP A 96 6.86 -15.53 -6.77
C ASP A 96 6.74 -14.08 -7.27
N LEU A 97 7.62 -13.17 -6.82
CA LEU A 97 7.65 -11.79 -7.33
C LEU A 97 8.13 -11.71 -8.77
N ARG A 98 9.10 -12.56 -9.14
CA ARG A 98 9.53 -12.67 -10.54
C ARG A 98 8.36 -13.13 -11.43
N ARG A 99 7.68 -14.20 -11.03
CA ARG A 99 6.50 -14.71 -11.74
C ARG A 99 5.39 -13.64 -11.83
N LEU A 100 5.12 -12.92 -10.73
CA LEU A 100 4.15 -11.82 -10.72
C LEU A 100 4.45 -10.76 -11.79
N ALA A 101 5.71 -10.33 -11.91
CA ALA A 101 6.10 -9.37 -12.93
C ALA A 101 5.92 -9.93 -14.35
N GLU A 102 6.34 -11.18 -14.58
CA GLU A 102 6.21 -11.87 -15.87
C GLU A 102 4.75 -12.03 -16.31
N GLU A 103 3.87 -12.48 -15.41
CA GLU A 103 2.44 -12.62 -15.71
C GLU A 103 1.77 -11.28 -15.98
N THR A 104 2.17 -10.24 -15.25
CA THR A 104 1.68 -8.87 -15.46
C THR A 104 2.06 -8.35 -16.84
N VAL A 105 3.35 -8.45 -17.20
CA VAL A 105 3.86 -8.00 -18.50
C VAL A 105 3.26 -8.83 -19.63
N ARG A 106 3.11 -10.15 -19.45
CA ARG A 106 2.44 -11.01 -20.43
C ARG A 106 0.99 -10.58 -20.69
N ARG A 107 0.27 -10.14 -19.65
CA ARG A 107 -1.16 -9.78 -19.75
C ARG A 107 -1.39 -8.34 -20.23
N PHE A 108 -0.55 -7.39 -19.83
CA PHE A 108 -0.77 -5.96 -20.02
C PHE A 108 0.36 -5.23 -20.77
N GLY A 109 1.45 -5.94 -21.12
CA GLY A 109 2.59 -5.42 -21.85
C GLY A 109 3.58 -4.58 -21.02
N ARG A 110 3.16 -4.04 -19.86
CA ARG A 110 3.98 -3.16 -19.02
C ARG A 110 3.52 -3.17 -17.56
N ILE A 111 4.33 -2.57 -16.69
CA ILE A 111 3.95 -2.23 -15.31
C ILE A 111 4.13 -0.73 -15.14
N ASP A 112 3.04 0.03 -14.93
CA ASP A 112 3.14 1.48 -14.74
C ASP A 112 3.47 1.82 -13.28
N VAL A 113 2.87 1.10 -12.33
CA VAL A 113 3.07 1.31 -10.90
C VAL A 113 3.18 -0.03 -10.18
N TRP A 114 4.18 -0.16 -9.32
CA TRP A 114 4.35 -1.30 -8.42
C TRP A 114 4.16 -0.85 -6.97
N ILE A 115 3.21 -1.44 -6.26
CA ILE A 115 2.85 -1.09 -4.88
C ILE A 115 3.25 -2.23 -3.94
N ASN A 116 4.35 -2.01 -3.22
CA ASN A 116 4.78 -2.83 -2.09
C ASN A 116 3.91 -2.49 -0.86
N ASN A 117 2.76 -3.15 -0.75
CA ASN A 117 1.78 -2.94 0.32
C ASN A 117 1.70 -4.13 1.29
N ALA A 118 2.08 -5.34 0.88
CA ALA A 118 2.02 -6.51 1.76
C ALA A 118 2.78 -6.25 3.07
N GLY A 119 2.16 -6.61 4.19
CA GLY A 119 2.75 -6.42 5.52
C GLY A 119 1.99 -7.17 6.60
N VAL A 120 2.70 -7.53 7.66
CA VAL A 120 2.20 -8.19 8.86
C VAL A 120 2.81 -7.52 10.10
N GLY A 121 2.13 -7.66 11.24
CA GLY A 121 2.62 -7.16 12.52
C GLY A 121 2.79 -8.29 13.53
N ALA A 122 3.60 -8.01 14.54
CA ALA A 122 3.66 -8.74 15.80
C ALA A 122 3.57 -7.69 16.92
N ILE A 123 2.63 -7.86 17.84
CA ILE A 123 2.30 -6.88 18.88
C ILE A 123 2.42 -7.58 20.23
N GLY A 124 3.28 -7.06 21.10
CA GLY A 124 3.52 -7.62 22.43
C GLY A 124 4.88 -7.26 22.99
N GLU A 125 5.14 -7.68 24.22
CA GLU A 125 6.48 -7.58 24.82
C GLU A 125 7.49 -8.33 23.94
N PHE A 126 8.60 -7.67 23.62
CA PHE A 126 9.52 -8.13 22.58
C PHE A 126 10.07 -9.54 22.85
N ASP A 127 10.40 -9.81 24.11
CA ASP A 127 10.92 -11.07 24.62
C ASP A 127 9.86 -12.17 24.81
N LYS A 128 8.57 -11.82 24.74
CA LYS A 128 7.45 -12.76 24.85
C LYS A 128 6.83 -13.14 23.50
N ILE A 129 7.10 -12.38 22.44
CA ILE A 129 6.70 -12.74 21.08
C ILE A 129 7.59 -13.89 20.60
N PRO A 130 7.02 -14.98 20.04
CA PRO A 130 7.80 -16.07 19.46
C PRO A 130 8.76 -15.58 18.37
N MET A 131 9.97 -16.13 18.34
CA MET A 131 11.03 -15.69 17.42
C MET A 131 10.60 -15.82 15.95
N GLU A 132 9.83 -16.84 15.62
CA GLU A 132 9.27 -17.08 14.29
C GLU A 132 8.34 -15.95 13.81
N ASP A 133 7.62 -15.30 14.73
CA ASP A 133 6.76 -14.16 14.38
C ASP A 133 7.58 -12.90 14.10
N HIS A 134 8.67 -12.68 14.85
CA HIS A 134 9.64 -11.62 14.52
C HIS A 134 10.28 -11.85 13.16
N ALA A 135 10.74 -13.08 12.90
CA ALA A 135 11.34 -13.46 11.62
C ALA A 135 10.35 -13.25 10.47
N ARG A 136 9.09 -13.69 10.64
CA ARG A 136 8.03 -13.51 9.64
C ARG A 136 7.75 -12.04 9.33
N VAL A 137 7.81 -11.15 10.33
CA VAL A 137 7.69 -9.71 10.12
C VAL A 137 8.82 -9.19 9.23
N VAL A 138 10.07 -9.63 9.44
CA VAL A 138 11.20 -9.26 8.59
C VAL A 138 11.06 -9.81 7.17
N ASP A 139 10.67 -11.08 7.04
CA ASP A 139 10.53 -11.76 5.75
C ASP A 139 9.47 -11.08 4.87
N VAL A 140 8.31 -10.74 5.44
CA VAL A 140 7.23 -10.12 4.68
C VAL A 140 7.48 -8.62 4.49
N ASN A 141 7.75 -7.88 5.56
CA ASN A 141 7.73 -6.41 5.52
C ASN A 141 9.00 -5.79 4.94
N LEU A 142 10.14 -6.50 5.02
CA LEU A 142 11.40 -6.00 4.51
C LEU A 142 11.87 -6.79 3.30
N LYS A 143 12.08 -8.12 3.43
CA LYS A 143 12.57 -8.92 2.30
C LYS A 143 11.58 -8.88 1.13
N GLY A 144 10.28 -9.00 1.39
CA GLY A 144 9.26 -8.88 0.35
C GLY A 144 9.26 -7.54 -0.38
N VAL A 145 9.52 -6.44 0.33
CA VAL A 145 9.68 -5.10 -0.29
C VAL A 145 10.95 -5.03 -1.12
N ILE A 146 12.06 -5.61 -0.65
CA ILE A 146 13.31 -5.70 -1.41
C ILE A 146 13.08 -6.49 -2.70
N TYR A 147 12.47 -7.67 -2.63
CA TYR A 147 12.20 -8.51 -3.79
C TYR A 147 11.26 -7.82 -4.79
N GLY A 148 10.16 -7.24 -4.31
CA GLY A 148 9.23 -6.47 -5.14
C GLY A 148 9.90 -5.27 -5.81
N SER A 149 10.68 -4.50 -5.05
CA SER A 149 11.44 -3.35 -5.58
C SER A 149 12.45 -3.77 -6.65
N HIS A 150 13.16 -4.88 -6.42
CA HIS A 150 14.15 -5.39 -7.35
C HIS A 150 13.52 -5.78 -8.69
N VAL A 151 12.42 -6.54 -8.69
CA VAL A 151 11.75 -6.93 -9.94
C VAL A 151 11.11 -5.73 -10.65
N ALA A 152 10.50 -4.81 -9.90
CA ALA A 152 9.87 -3.62 -10.44
C ALA A 152 10.89 -2.69 -11.11
N LEU A 153 12.00 -2.36 -10.44
CA LEU A 153 13.02 -1.48 -11.00
C LEU A 153 13.69 -2.08 -12.24
N ARG A 154 13.90 -3.40 -12.30
CA ARG A 154 14.38 -4.05 -13.52
C ARG A 154 13.41 -3.87 -14.68
N GLN A 155 12.11 -4.08 -14.44
CA GLN A 155 11.08 -3.86 -15.44
C GLN A 155 11.01 -2.39 -15.88
N PHE A 156 11.02 -1.45 -14.93
CA PHE A 156 10.95 -0.01 -15.22
C PHE A 156 12.14 0.47 -16.05
N ARG A 157 13.34 -0.06 -15.80
CA ARG A 157 14.52 0.23 -16.61
C ARG A 157 14.40 -0.30 -18.04
N GLN A 158 13.79 -1.47 -18.23
CA GLN A 158 13.56 -2.04 -19.57
C GLN A 158 12.54 -1.23 -20.38
N GLN A 159 11.46 -0.76 -19.75
CA GLN A 159 10.43 0.05 -20.43
C GLN A 159 10.73 1.57 -20.42
N GLY A 160 11.73 2.02 -19.66
CA GLY A 160 12.17 3.41 -19.57
C GLY A 160 11.29 4.34 -18.71
N HIS A 161 10.33 3.80 -17.95
CA HIS A 161 9.51 4.56 -17.00
C HIS A 161 8.86 3.67 -15.94
N GLY A 162 8.43 4.25 -14.82
CA GLY A 162 7.60 3.55 -13.84
C GLY A 162 7.59 4.21 -12.47
N VAL A 163 6.66 3.80 -11.61
CA VAL A 163 6.59 4.28 -10.22
C VAL A 163 6.64 3.10 -9.25
N LEU A 164 7.65 3.08 -8.39
CA LEU A 164 7.71 2.20 -7.24
C LEU A 164 7.12 2.91 -6.03
N MET A 165 6.09 2.33 -5.44
CA MET A 165 5.46 2.82 -4.23
C MET A 165 5.63 1.84 -3.08
N ASN A 166 6.28 2.28 -2.01
CA ASN A 166 6.44 1.51 -0.79
C ASN A 166 5.47 2.00 0.27
N ILE A 167 4.73 1.09 0.91
CA ILE A 167 3.86 1.43 2.03
C ILE A 167 4.65 1.26 3.34
N GLY A 168 5.09 2.38 3.90
CA GLY A 168 5.69 2.47 5.22
C GLY A 168 4.65 2.52 6.33
N SER A 169 4.88 3.38 7.32
CA SER A 169 4.00 3.66 8.45
C SER A 169 4.46 4.98 9.09
N VAL A 170 3.62 5.65 9.88
CA VAL A 170 4.13 6.67 10.84
C VAL A 170 5.22 6.09 11.75
N GLU A 171 5.15 4.78 12.03
CA GLU A 171 6.18 4.05 12.78
C GLU A 171 7.51 3.86 12.02
N SER A 172 7.58 4.25 10.75
CA SER A 172 8.84 4.39 10.03
C SER A 172 9.74 5.46 10.62
N GLU A 173 9.15 6.48 11.28
CA GLU A 173 9.90 7.57 11.93
C GLU A 173 9.69 7.58 13.45
N VAL A 174 8.48 7.25 13.92
CA VAL A 174 8.13 7.28 15.34
C VAL A 174 7.80 5.86 15.82
N PRO A 175 8.80 5.07 16.25
CA PRO A 175 8.56 3.69 16.70
C PRO A 175 7.64 3.65 17.90
N GLN A 176 6.91 2.54 18.06
CA GLN A 176 5.96 2.35 19.16
C GLN A 176 6.38 1.19 20.04
N ALA A 177 6.12 1.31 21.34
CA ALA A 177 6.30 0.20 22.28
C ALA A 177 5.48 -1.01 21.82
N TYR A 178 6.00 -2.21 22.07
CA TYR A 178 5.40 -3.50 21.69
C TYR A 178 5.36 -3.82 20.19
N HIS A 179 5.82 -2.90 19.33
CA HIS A 179 5.86 -3.07 17.88
C HIS A 179 7.29 -3.18 17.33
N ALA A 180 8.29 -3.51 18.17
CA ALA A 180 9.72 -3.38 17.84
C ALA A 180 10.09 -3.88 16.43
N SER A 181 9.83 -5.15 16.10
CA SER A 181 10.13 -5.70 14.77
C SER A 181 9.34 -5.02 13.64
N TYR A 182 8.07 -4.65 13.89
CA TYR A 182 7.27 -3.92 12.91
C TYR A 182 7.84 -2.52 12.65
N SER A 183 8.05 -1.71 13.70
CA SER A 183 8.61 -0.36 13.55
C SER A 183 10.00 -0.40 12.88
N SER A 184 10.86 -1.34 13.28
CA SER A 184 12.18 -1.54 12.66
C SER A 184 12.09 -1.83 11.16
N THR A 185 11.21 -2.77 10.74
CA THR A 185 11.02 -3.04 9.30
C THR A 185 10.46 -1.84 8.55
N LYS A 186 9.55 -1.08 9.15
CA LYS A 186 8.98 0.12 8.52
C LYS A 186 9.99 1.26 8.40
N ALA A 187 10.89 1.42 9.36
CA ALA A 187 12.03 2.33 9.25
C ALA A 187 12.98 1.90 8.12
N ALA A 188 13.27 0.60 8.02
CA ALA A 188 14.10 0.04 6.95
C ALA A 188 13.48 0.25 5.55
N VAL A 189 12.16 0.12 5.40
CA VAL A 189 11.45 0.41 4.14
C VAL A 189 11.58 1.88 3.73
N LEU A 190 11.50 2.80 4.70
CA LEU A 190 11.69 4.23 4.43
C LEU A 190 13.13 4.51 3.98
N ALA A 191 14.13 3.96 4.68
CA ALA A 191 15.53 4.09 4.30
C ALA A 191 15.81 3.49 2.91
N LEU A 192 15.27 2.31 2.61
CA LEU A 192 15.38 1.65 1.30
C LEU A 192 14.84 2.55 0.19
N GLY A 193 13.64 3.11 0.36
CA GLY A 193 13.05 4.01 -0.63
C GLY A 193 13.88 5.27 -0.88
N ARG A 194 14.48 5.85 0.17
CA ARG A 194 15.39 7.00 0.04
C ARG A 194 16.67 6.62 -0.72
N ALA A 195 17.28 5.49 -0.38
CA ALA A 195 18.49 5.00 -1.04
C ALA A 195 18.27 4.74 -2.53
N LEU A 196 17.19 4.03 -2.88
CA LEU A 196 16.85 3.74 -4.29
C LEU A 196 16.59 5.02 -5.09
N ARG A 197 15.98 6.05 -4.48
CA ARG A 197 15.77 7.34 -5.15
C ARG A 197 17.09 8.03 -5.49
N GLU A 198 18.05 8.03 -4.57
CA GLU A 198 19.37 8.60 -4.83
C GLU A 198 20.13 7.82 -5.91
N GLU A 199 20.01 6.48 -5.93
CA GLU A 199 20.58 5.65 -7.00
C GLU A 199 20.02 6.05 -8.38
N LEU A 200 18.70 6.20 -8.50
CA LEU A 200 18.05 6.61 -9.75
C LEU A 200 18.47 8.02 -10.17
N ARG A 201 18.58 8.96 -9.22
CA ARG A 201 19.04 10.33 -9.48
C ARG A 201 20.49 10.34 -10.01
N LEU A 202 21.39 9.59 -9.37
CA LEU A 202 22.80 9.50 -9.80
C LEU A 202 22.94 8.82 -11.18
N ALA A 203 22.03 7.91 -11.51
CA ALA A 203 21.99 7.25 -12.81
C ALA A 203 21.27 8.08 -13.90
N GLY A 204 20.74 9.27 -13.59
CA GLY A 204 19.98 10.11 -14.53
C GLY A 204 18.66 9.49 -15.01
N GLN A 205 18.02 8.66 -14.17
CA GLN A 205 16.82 7.90 -14.52
C GLN A 205 15.52 8.62 -14.10
N ASP A 206 15.33 9.85 -14.57
CA ASP A 206 14.27 10.78 -14.10
C ASP A 206 12.83 10.32 -14.37
N ARG A 207 12.65 9.34 -15.27
CA ARG A 207 11.34 8.76 -15.62
C ARG A 207 10.93 7.59 -14.72
N ILE A 208 11.79 7.19 -13.78
CA ILE A 208 11.50 6.16 -12.78
C ILE A 208 11.45 6.83 -11.41
N ALA A 209 10.29 6.77 -10.76
CA ALA A 209 10.09 7.39 -9.46
C ALA A 209 9.99 6.34 -8.35
N VAL A 210 10.54 6.66 -7.17
CA VAL A 210 10.38 5.86 -5.95
C VAL A 210 9.77 6.74 -4.87
N THR A 211 8.61 6.34 -4.36
CA THR A 211 7.92 7.03 -3.27
C THR A 211 7.62 6.08 -2.12
N THR A 212 7.69 6.61 -0.89
CA THR A 212 7.29 5.87 0.30
C THR A 212 6.15 6.65 0.96
N VAL A 213 4.99 6.01 1.09
CA VAL A 213 3.83 6.58 1.77
C VAL A 213 3.87 6.14 3.23
N LEU A 214 3.61 7.05 4.17
CA LEU A 214 3.60 6.77 5.61
C LEU A 214 2.17 6.91 6.18
N PRO A 215 1.29 5.90 6.01
CA PRO A 215 -0.03 5.97 6.59
C PRO A 215 0.02 6.03 8.13
N GLY A 216 -0.88 6.82 8.71
CA GLY A 216 -1.22 6.73 10.12
C GLY A 216 -2.05 5.47 10.43
N ARG A 217 -2.51 5.33 11.68
CA ARG A 217 -3.43 4.24 12.02
C ARG A 217 -4.70 4.33 11.19
N PRO A 218 -5.10 3.26 10.46
CA PRO A 218 -6.41 3.23 9.83
C PRO A 218 -7.49 3.26 10.92
N ILE A 219 -8.58 4.00 10.67
CA ILE A 219 -9.74 4.10 11.58
C ILE A 219 -10.45 2.74 11.78
N ARG A 220 -10.15 1.72 10.96
CA ARG A 220 -10.61 0.34 11.15
C ARG A 220 -9.46 -0.61 11.54
N PRO A 221 -9.67 -1.52 12.51
CA PRO A 221 -8.60 -2.32 13.07
C PRO A 221 -8.06 -3.37 12.09
N PHE A 222 -6.76 -3.65 12.20
CA PHE A 222 -6.03 -4.72 11.53
C PHE A 222 -6.39 -6.14 12.06
N SER A 223 -7.33 -6.25 13.00
CA SER A 223 -7.47 -7.36 13.96
C SER A 223 -7.90 -8.71 13.41
N ASN A 224 -8.23 -8.86 12.13
CA ASN A 224 -8.70 -10.14 11.56
C ASN A 224 -7.58 -11.06 11.04
N THR A 225 -6.30 -10.76 11.29
CA THR A 225 -5.16 -11.57 10.83
C THR A 225 -4.25 -12.09 11.94
N LEU A 226 -4.60 -11.89 13.21
CA LEU A 226 -3.79 -12.32 14.36
C LEU A 226 -4.55 -13.35 15.20
N PRO A 227 -3.94 -14.48 15.62
CA PRO A 227 -4.49 -15.31 16.67
C PRO A 227 -4.58 -14.47 17.95
N THR A 228 -5.80 -14.13 18.35
CA THR A 228 -6.04 -13.30 19.53
C THR A 228 -5.91 -14.18 20.77
N THR A 229 -4.74 -14.19 21.42
CA THR A 229 -4.63 -14.77 22.76
C THR A 229 -5.25 -13.82 23.79
N ALA A 230 -5.87 -14.39 24.83
CA ALA A 230 -6.71 -13.70 25.82
C ALA A 230 -6.06 -12.51 26.59
N ALA A 231 -4.77 -12.26 26.42
CA ALA A 231 -4.03 -11.18 27.10
C ALA A 231 -4.36 -9.76 26.58
N THR A 232 -4.94 -9.60 25.38
CA THR A 232 -5.13 -8.27 24.75
C THR A 232 -6.27 -7.44 25.36
N ARG A 233 -7.09 -7.97 26.27
CA ARG A 233 -8.23 -7.24 26.85
C ARG A 233 -7.88 -6.20 27.92
N ARG A 234 -6.64 -6.10 28.38
CA ARG A 234 -6.27 -5.18 29.50
C ARG A 234 -5.48 -3.93 29.10
N ALA A 235 -5.14 -3.75 27.82
CA ALA A 235 -4.30 -2.63 27.38
C ALA A 235 -5.07 -1.44 26.78
N CYS A 236 -6.41 -1.43 26.88
CA CYS A 236 -7.24 -0.28 26.50
C CYS A 236 -7.98 0.26 27.73
N HIS A 237 -7.26 0.96 28.60
CA HIS A 237 -7.76 2.02 29.47
C HIS A 237 -6.63 3.01 29.75
#